data_AF-A0A8H6IC32-F1
#
_entry.id   AF-A0A8H6IC32-F1
#
_cell.length_a   1.000
_cell.length_b   1.000
_cell.length_c   1.000
_cell.angle_alpha   90.00
_cell.angle_beta   90.00
_cell.angle_gamma   90.00
#
_symmetry.space_group_name_H-M   'P 1'
#
loop_
_entity.id
_entity.type
_entity.pdbx_description
1 polymer ?
#
loop_
_entity_poly.entity_id
_entity_poly.type
_entity_poly.pdbx_seq_one_letter_code
_entity_poly.pdbx_strand_id
1 'polypeptide(L)'
;MSNPEIAQNEPQDGVTEALEGVETFFNNILTPGSSLHPTFQAILNGAFAALLVILLVLAFLTSWNPHIFALIVIELALWASVKWFVEELRKMPPKEGEEETEDVKEKKEQ
;
A
#
# COMPACT_ATOMS: atom_id res chain seq x y z
N MET A 1 31.70 -34.41 -34.84
CA MET A 1 31.63 -33.03 -34.30
C MET A 1 30.30 -32.45 -34.74
N SER A 2 29.24 -32.81 -34.04
CA SER A 2 27.87 -32.33 -34.30
C SER A 2 27.31 -32.03 -32.92
N ASN A 3 27.59 -30.81 -32.46
CA ASN A 3 27.07 -30.30 -31.20
C ASN A 3 25.58 -29.99 -31.39
N PRO A 4 24.70 -30.42 -30.48
CA PRO A 4 23.26 -30.20 -30.58
C PRO A 4 22.91 -28.71 -30.43
N GLU A 5 22.39 -28.09 -31.47
CA GLU A 5 21.60 -26.85 -31.41
C GLU A 5 20.26 -27.12 -30.70
N ILE A 6 20.32 -27.47 -29.41
CA ILE A 6 19.18 -27.54 -28.52
C ILE A 6 19.47 -26.58 -27.36
N ALA A 7 19.31 -25.27 -27.59
CA ALA A 7 19.32 -24.28 -26.50
C ALA A 7 18.78 -22.89 -26.90
N GLN A 8 17.87 -22.75 -27.88
CA GLN A 8 17.32 -21.41 -28.21
C GLN A 8 15.79 -21.34 -28.21
N ASN A 9 15.16 -22.18 -27.39
CA ASN A 9 13.78 -21.98 -26.98
C ASN A 9 13.74 -22.06 -25.45
N GLU A 10 14.37 -21.06 -24.81
CA GLU A 10 13.97 -20.61 -23.48
C GLU A 10 12.61 -19.92 -23.66
N PRO A 11 11.52 -20.42 -23.05
CA PRO A 11 10.27 -19.68 -23.03
C PRO A 11 10.50 -18.42 -22.19
N GLN A 12 10.45 -17.27 -22.85
CA GLN A 12 10.55 -15.95 -22.22
C GLN A 12 9.62 -15.88 -21.00
N ASP A 13 10.28 -15.91 -19.88
CA ASP A 13 9.80 -15.99 -18.52
C ASP A 13 9.45 -14.59 -18.04
N GLY A 14 8.43 -13.98 -18.67
CA GLY A 14 7.79 -12.76 -18.17
C GLY A 14 7.20 -12.92 -16.76
N VAL A 15 7.18 -14.15 -16.22
CA VAL A 15 6.86 -14.45 -14.83
C VAL A 15 8.06 -14.21 -13.90
N THR A 16 9.31 -14.45 -14.33
CA THR A 16 10.49 -14.25 -13.46
C THR A 16 10.72 -12.76 -13.15
N GLU A 17 10.62 -11.88 -14.14
CA GLU A 17 10.73 -10.42 -13.93
C GLU A 17 9.61 -9.86 -13.04
N ALA A 18 8.38 -10.39 -13.19
CA ALA A 18 7.26 -9.98 -12.35
C ALA A 18 7.44 -10.40 -10.89
N LEU A 19 8.02 -11.58 -10.66
CA LEU A 19 8.26 -12.13 -9.33
C LEU A 19 9.43 -11.39 -8.66
N GLU A 20 10.48 -11.03 -9.40
CA GLU A 20 11.59 -10.21 -8.92
C GLU A 20 11.13 -8.81 -8.50
N GLY A 21 10.20 -8.21 -9.24
CA GLY A 21 9.53 -6.98 -8.84
C GLY A 21 8.80 -7.12 -7.51
N VAL A 22 7.96 -8.15 -7.36
CA VAL A 22 7.20 -8.37 -6.11
C VAL A 22 8.14 -8.65 -4.93
N GLU A 23 9.21 -9.44 -5.11
CA GLU A 23 10.20 -9.71 -4.06
C GLU A 23 10.98 -8.47 -3.65
N THR A 24 11.35 -7.60 -4.59
CA THR A 24 12.02 -6.33 -4.29
C THR A 24 11.10 -5.40 -3.52
N PHE A 25 9.81 -5.32 -3.89
CA PHE A 25 8.80 -4.57 -3.14
C PHE A 25 8.55 -5.15 -1.74
N PHE A 26 8.54 -6.47 -1.60
CA PHE A 26 8.41 -7.15 -0.31
C PHE A 26 9.65 -6.95 0.58
N ASN A 27 10.86 -7.03 0.04
CA ASN A 27 12.07 -6.76 0.80
C ASN A 27 12.13 -5.29 1.26
N ASN A 28 11.62 -4.37 0.43
CA ASN A 28 11.54 -2.95 0.75
C ASN A 28 10.47 -2.65 1.82
N ILE A 29 9.33 -3.37 1.84
CA ILE A 29 8.31 -3.22 2.91
C ILE A 29 8.77 -3.84 4.25
N LEU A 30 9.63 -4.86 4.21
CA LEU A 30 10.14 -5.56 5.39
C LEU A 30 11.38 -4.88 6.00
N THR A 31 11.94 -3.86 5.36
CA THR A 31 13.03 -3.08 5.95
C THR A 31 12.46 -2.23 7.10
N PRO A 32 13.01 -2.32 8.32
CA PRO A 32 12.45 -1.62 9.48
C PRO A 32 12.51 -0.11 9.26
N GLY A 33 11.34 0.55 9.14
CA GLY A 33 11.20 1.98 8.83
C GLY A 33 10.40 2.29 7.56
N SER A 34 10.22 1.32 6.66
CA SER A 34 9.47 1.52 5.39
C SER A 34 7.95 1.69 5.57
N SER A 35 7.43 1.36 6.75
CA SER A 35 6.03 1.61 7.14
C SER A 35 5.66 3.11 7.23
N LEU A 36 6.64 4.02 7.17
CA LEU A 36 6.40 5.48 7.21
C LEU A 36 6.19 6.12 5.82
N HIS A 37 6.26 5.35 4.73
CA HIS A 37 6.20 5.92 3.38
C HIS A 37 4.74 6.17 2.92
N PRO A 38 4.42 7.32 2.29
CA PRO A 38 3.06 7.70 1.85
C PRO A 38 2.39 6.68 0.91
N THR A 39 3.18 5.80 0.30
CA THR A 39 2.72 4.70 -0.54
C THR A 39 1.85 3.70 0.20
N PHE A 40 2.16 3.37 1.47
CA PHE A 40 1.37 2.41 2.25
C PHE A 40 -0.04 2.94 2.55
N GLN A 41 -0.14 4.23 2.88
CA GLN A 41 -1.43 4.89 3.08
C GLN A 41 -2.27 4.92 1.79
N ALA A 42 -1.63 5.11 0.62
CA ALA A 42 -2.32 5.09 -0.66
C ALA A 42 -2.87 3.69 -1.01
N ILE A 43 -2.08 2.63 -0.77
CA ILE A 43 -2.50 1.24 -0.99
C ILE A 43 -3.68 0.88 -0.07
N LEU A 44 -3.59 1.21 1.22
CA LEU A 44 -4.67 0.96 2.18
C LEU A 44 -5.96 1.68 1.79
N ASN A 45 -5.87 2.97 1.42
CA ASN A 45 -7.03 3.72 0.96
C ASN A 45 -7.63 3.10 -0.32
N GLY A 46 -6.79 2.59 -1.22
CA GLY A 46 -7.24 1.85 -2.40
C GLY A 46 -7.95 0.53 -2.04
N ALA A 47 -7.41 -0.23 -1.10
CA ALA A 47 -8.01 -1.49 -0.63
C ALA A 47 -9.37 -1.25 0.05
N PHE A 48 -9.48 -0.26 0.95
CA PHE A 48 -10.75 0.12 1.58
C PHE A 48 -11.76 0.68 0.58
N ALA A 49 -11.31 1.49 -0.40
CA ALA A 49 -12.20 1.97 -1.46
C ALA A 49 -12.75 0.80 -2.30
N ALA A 50 -11.89 -0.16 -2.66
CA ALA A 50 -12.33 -1.37 -3.38
C ALA A 50 -13.31 -2.20 -2.54
N LEU A 51 -13.04 -2.38 -1.25
CA LEU A 51 -13.92 -3.10 -0.34
C LEU A 51 -15.27 -2.40 -0.19
N LEU A 52 -15.28 -1.08 0.00
CA LEU A 52 -16.49 -0.28 0.06
C LEU A 52 -17.32 -0.41 -1.22
N VAL A 53 -16.68 -0.33 -2.39
CA VAL A 53 -17.37 -0.54 -3.68
C VAL A 53 -18.01 -1.92 -3.73
N ILE A 54 -17.30 -2.97 -3.34
CA ILE A 54 -17.83 -4.34 -3.28
C ILE A 54 -19.01 -4.41 -2.31
N LEU A 55 -18.91 -3.82 -1.11
CA LEU A 55 -20.01 -3.77 -0.15
C LEU A 55 -21.23 -3.01 -0.69
N LEU A 56 -21.04 -1.92 -1.43
CA LEU A 56 -22.14 -1.17 -2.07
C LEU A 56 -22.83 -1.99 -3.17
N VAL A 57 -22.05 -2.71 -3.98
CA VAL A 57 -22.60 -3.64 -4.99
C VAL A 57 -23.38 -4.76 -4.31
N LEU A 58 -22.83 -5.35 -3.24
CA LEU A 58 -23.53 -6.37 -2.45
C LEU A 58 -24.78 -5.83 -1.75
N ALA A 59 -24.75 -4.58 -1.26
CA ALA A 59 -25.91 -3.92 -0.66
C ALA A 59 -27.07 -3.81 -1.65
N PHE A 60 -26.75 -3.47 -2.91
CA PHE A 60 -27.72 -3.40 -3.99
C PHE A 60 -28.26 -4.79 -4.37
N LEU A 61 -27.38 -5.80 -4.52
CA LEU A 61 -27.78 -7.17 -4.86
C LEU A 61 -28.63 -7.84 -3.77
N THR A 62 -28.35 -7.55 -2.50
CA THR A 62 -28.96 -8.26 -1.36
C THR A 62 -30.26 -7.59 -0.88
N SER A 63 -30.79 -6.60 -1.61
CA SER A 63 -32.08 -5.97 -1.32
C SER A 63 -32.15 -5.29 0.07
N TRP A 64 -31.18 -4.42 0.37
CA TRP A 64 -31.20 -3.55 1.56
C TRP A 64 -31.32 -4.29 2.91
N ASN A 65 -30.62 -5.41 3.07
CA ASN A 65 -30.57 -6.14 4.34
C ASN A 65 -29.76 -5.33 5.39
N PRO A 66 -30.28 -5.14 6.63
CA PRO A 66 -29.58 -4.42 7.70
C PRO A 66 -28.18 -4.98 8.02
N HIS A 67 -27.92 -6.25 7.73
CA HIS A 67 -26.59 -6.85 7.88
C HIS A 67 -25.54 -6.11 7.04
N ILE A 68 -25.88 -5.65 5.84
CA ILE A 68 -24.93 -4.94 4.96
C ILE A 68 -24.63 -3.54 5.52
N PHE A 69 -25.58 -2.91 6.21
CA PHE A 69 -25.34 -1.64 6.89
C PHE A 69 -24.28 -1.78 7.99
N ALA A 70 -24.34 -2.87 8.78
CA ALA A 70 -23.31 -3.16 9.78
C ALA A 70 -21.92 -3.36 9.14
N LEU A 71 -21.84 -4.04 7.99
CA LEU A 71 -20.59 -4.21 7.27
C LEU A 71 -20.01 -2.88 6.78
N ILE A 72 -20.84 -1.97 6.27
CA ILE A 72 -20.41 -0.62 5.85
C ILE A 72 -19.91 0.19 7.06
N VAL A 73 -20.61 0.13 8.19
CA VAL A 73 -20.20 0.84 9.42
C VAL A 73 -18.86 0.33 9.94
N ILE A 74 -18.67 -0.99 9.97
CA ILE A 74 -17.40 -1.62 10.41
C ILE A 74 -16.27 -1.24 9.46
N GLU A 75 -16.52 -1.21 8.15
CA GLU A 75 -15.54 -0.76 7.16
C GLU A 75 -15.10 0.68 7.39
N LEU A 76 -16.06 1.61 7.61
CA LEU A 76 -15.74 3.00 7.93
C LEU A 76 -14.98 3.14 9.26
N ALA A 77 -15.35 2.35 10.28
CA ALA A 77 -14.66 2.32 11.56
C ALA A 77 -13.21 1.81 11.40
N LEU A 78 -13.00 0.78 10.58
CA LEU A 78 -11.69 0.24 10.24
C LEU A 78 -10.84 1.28 9.49
N TRP A 79 -11.43 1.96 8.49
CA TRP A 79 -10.77 3.02 7.75
C TRP A 79 -10.33 4.18 8.67
N ALA A 80 -11.21 4.60 9.58
CA ALA A 80 -10.90 5.62 10.57
C ALA A 80 -9.78 5.16 11.53
N SER A 81 -9.83 3.91 12.00
CA SER A 81 -8.82 3.33 12.88
C SER A 81 -7.44 3.33 12.22
N VAL A 82 -7.35 3.01 10.93
CA VAL A 82 -6.09 3.01 10.19
C VAL A 82 -5.58 4.44 9.97
N LYS A 83 -6.46 5.38 9.57
CA LYS A 83 -6.06 6.79 9.43
C LYS A 83 -5.53 7.37 10.73
N TRP A 84 -6.19 7.07 11.85
CA TRP A 84 -5.74 7.49 13.17
C TRP A 84 -4.42 6.81 13.57
N PHE A 85 -4.28 5.51 13.31
CA PHE A 85 -3.04 4.77 13.58
C PHE A 85 -1.83 5.36 12.83
N VAL A 86 -1.98 5.70 11.55
CA VAL A 86 -0.90 6.34 10.77
C VAL A 86 -0.54 7.71 11.32
N GLU A 87 -1.54 8.52 11.68
CA GLU A 87 -1.32 9.83 12.30
C GLU A 87 -0.60 9.69 13.65
N GLU A 88 -0.93 8.67 14.42
CA GLU A 88 -0.28 8.36 15.68
C GLU A 88 1.17 7.89 15.48
N LEU A 89 1.44 7.06 14.45
CA LEU A 89 2.80 6.68 14.06
C LEU A 89 3.65 7.90 13.68
N ARG A 90 3.07 8.91 13.01
CA ARG A 90 3.77 10.14 12.63
C ARG A 90 4.09 11.05 13.81
N LYS A 91 3.33 10.96 14.90
CA LYS A 91 3.57 11.72 16.15
C LYS A 91 4.62 11.08 17.05
N MET A 92 4.90 9.79 16.85
CA MET A 92 6.04 9.17 17.52
C MET A 92 7.33 9.75 16.95
N PRO A 93 8.27 10.22 17.78
CA PRO A 93 9.51 10.83 17.31
C PRO A 93 10.27 9.81 16.44
N PRO A 94 10.82 10.24 15.29
CA PRO A 94 11.73 9.41 14.52
C PRO A 94 12.84 8.92 15.45
N LYS A 95 13.09 7.62 15.43
CA LYS A 95 14.32 7.07 16.00
C LYS A 95 15.48 7.76 15.26
N GLU A 96 16.11 8.67 15.99
CA GLU A 96 17.27 9.49 15.68
C GLU A 96 18.13 8.96 14.52
N GLY A 97 18.25 9.78 13.46
CA GLY A 97 19.24 9.61 12.41
C GLY A 97 18.68 9.75 10.99
N GLU A 98 18.29 10.96 10.60
CA GLU A 98 18.60 11.57 9.29
C GLU A 98 17.93 12.95 9.22
N GLU A 99 18.77 13.98 9.30
CA GLU A 99 18.44 15.39 9.18
C GLU A 99 18.20 15.80 7.71
N GLU A 100 17.67 17.02 7.56
CA GLU A 100 17.65 17.86 6.35
C GLU A 100 16.71 17.41 5.23
N THR A 101 15.90 18.24 4.60
CA THR A 101 15.75 19.70 4.49
C THR A 101 14.33 19.86 3.89
N GLU A 102 13.49 20.79 4.32
CA GLU A 102 13.28 22.07 3.63
C GLU A 102 12.09 22.76 4.32
N ASP A 103 12.36 23.72 5.20
CA ASP A 103 11.54 24.93 5.25
C ASP A 103 12.49 26.11 5.42
N VAL A 104 13.30 26.31 4.38
CA VAL A 104 13.72 27.66 4.04
C VAL A 104 12.50 28.33 3.44
N LYS A 105 11.72 28.99 4.27
CA LYS A 105 10.96 30.18 3.86
C LYS A 105 11.47 31.39 4.62
N GLU A 106 12.57 31.90 4.09
CA GLU A 106 12.90 33.32 4.13
C GLU A 106 11.65 34.21 3.95
N LYS A 107 11.43 35.10 4.92
CA LYS A 107 11.19 36.55 4.75
C LYS A 107 11.16 37.14 6.15
N LYS A 108 12.31 37.53 6.70
CA LYS A 108 12.93 38.86 6.53
C LYS A 108 11.97 39.98 6.96
N GLU A 109 12.41 40.69 8.00
CA GLU A 109 11.95 42.01 8.45
C GLU A 109 10.63 42.06 9.24
N GLN A 110 10.75 41.93 10.56
CA GLN A 110 10.56 43.07 11.49
C GLN A 110 11.06 42.75 12.90
#